data_AF-A0AAU7VQH3-F1
#
_entry.id   AF-A0AAU7VQH3-F1
#
_cell.length_a   1.000
_cell.length_b   1.000
_cell.length_c   1.000
_cell.angle_alpha   90.00
_cell.angle_beta   90.00
_cell.angle_gamma   90.00
#
_symmetry.space_group_name_H-M   'P 1'
#
loop_
_entity.id
_entity.type
_entity.pdbx_description
1 polymer ?
#
loop_
_entity_poly.entity_id
_entity_poly.type
_entity_poly.pdbx_seq_one_letter_code
_entity_poly.pdbx_strand_id
1 'polypeptide(L)'
;MSTAAQKLKLYGYIVFIPLILAFIIFVIISNALGLDIIPIPFLNIQNQEVSDEEIEEIIEQKDAEIDSLEQTILQLNEYIDDLEAGQNSKQKDLEAREQELKELENSLVEREELLEEKEVRMESIADKYTNMRPRDAAAILQEMDDEEIIEIFNYMNSDTVSEILSSFEPSRAAVLTQKMM
;
A
#
# COMPACT_ATOMS: atom_id res chain seq x y z
N MET A 1 -68.94 55.11 47.61
CA MET A 1 -68.72 54.01 48.58
C MET A 1 -67.83 52.95 47.95
N SER A 2 -66.51 52.99 48.15
CA SER A 2 -65.60 51.84 47.87
C SER A 2 -64.14 52.22 48.20
N THR A 3 -63.82 52.44 49.48
CA THR A 3 -62.42 52.69 49.92
C THR A 3 -62.06 51.89 51.16
N ALA A 4 -63.01 51.63 52.07
CA ALA A 4 -62.80 50.75 53.23
C ALA A 4 -62.65 49.26 52.83
N ALA A 5 -63.51 48.78 51.92
CA ALA A 5 -63.46 47.38 51.45
C ALA A 5 -62.18 47.05 50.66
N GLN A 6 -61.60 48.04 49.98
CA GLN A 6 -60.40 47.85 49.15
C GLN A 6 -59.13 47.79 50.00
N LYS A 7 -59.05 48.58 51.08
CA LYS A 7 -57.95 48.51 52.05
C LYS A 7 -57.95 47.18 52.82
N LEU A 8 -59.12 46.66 53.18
CA LEU A 8 -59.24 45.35 53.86
C LEU A 8 -58.75 44.19 52.97
N LYS A 9 -59.07 44.22 51.67
CA LYS A 9 -58.56 43.24 50.70
C LYS A 9 -57.04 43.34 50.51
N LEU A 10 -56.47 44.54 50.57
CA LEU A 10 -55.03 44.76 50.45
C LEU A 10 -54.24 44.25 51.66
N TYR A 11 -54.71 44.51 52.89
CA TYR A 11 -54.11 43.94 54.11
C TYR A 11 -54.23 42.42 54.15
N GLY A 12 -55.36 41.88 53.68
CA GLY A 12 -55.54 40.43 53.51
C GLY A 12 -54.44 39.82 52.64
N TYR A 13 -54.15 40.39 51.47
CA TYR A 13 -53.08 39.89 50.60
C TYR A 13 -51.68 40.01 51.22
N ILE A 14 -51.37 41.11 51.91
CA ILE A 14 -50.06 41.31 52.56
C ILE A 14 -49.80 40.27 53.67
N VAL A 15 -50.84 39.78 54.36
CA VAL A 15 -50.68 38.77 55.41
C VAL A 15 -50.82 37.34 54.87
N PHE A 16 -51.77 37.09 53.97
CA PHE A 16 -52.02 35.74 53.45
C PHE A 16 -50.96 35.25 52.47
N ILE A 17 -50.42 36.11 51.59
CA ILE A 17 -49.37 35.71 50.66
C ILE A 17 -48.13 35.14 51.39
N PRO A 18 -47.51 35.86 52.35
CA PRO A 18 -46.34 35.33 53.04
C PRO A 18 -46.68 34.11 53.90
N LEU A 19 -47.92 34.00 54.41
CA LEU A 19 -48.35 32.85 55.20
C LEU A 19 -48.53 31.59 54.34
N ILE A 20 -49.09 31.72 53.13
CA ILE A 20 -49.17 30.64 52.15
C ILE A 20 -47.76 30.25 51.69
N LEU A 21 -46.87 31.22 51.46
CA LEU A 21 -45.51 30.96 51.03
C LEU A 21 -44.69 30.27 52.13
N ALA A 22 -44.85 30.68 53.39
CA ALA A 22 -44.27 30.00 54.55
C ALA A 22 -44.84 28.58 54.70
N PHE A 23 -46.13 28.37 54.44
CA PHE A 23 -46.74 27.03 54.45
C PHE A 23 -46.17 26.13 53.34
N ILE A 24 -45.98 26.66 52.13
CA ILE A 24 -45.34 25.93 51.02
C ILE A 24 -43.91 25.53 51.40
N ILE A 25 -43.11 26.46 51.95
CA ILE A 25 -41.75 26.17 52.41
C ILE A 25 -41.75 25.13 53.53
N PHE A 26 -42.67 25.24 54.50
CA PHE A 26 -42.82 24.29 55.59
C PHE A 26 -43.13 22.88 55.08
N VAL A 27 -44.01 22.75 54.08
CA VAL A 27 -44.32 21.47 53.44
C VAL A 27 -43.09 20.92 52.70
N ILE A 28 -42.32 21.76 52.01
CA ILE A 28 -41.08 21.34 51.32
C ILE A 28 -40.05 20.81 52.33
N ILE A 29 -39.79 21.55 53.42
CA ILE A 29 -38.83 21.13 54.45
C ILE A 29 -39.29 19.87 55.17
N SER A 30 -40.59 19.77 55.47
CA SER A 30 -41.14 18.59 56.16
C SER A 30 -41.04 17.32 55.32
N ASN A 31 -41.25 17.42 54.00
CA ASN A 31 -41.00 16.31 53.07
C ASN A 31 -39.49 15.98 53.00
N ALA A 32 -38.61 16.97 53.01
CA ALA A 32 -37.16 16.73 53.05
C ALA A 32 -36.68 16.02 54.34
N LEU A 33 -37.47 16.07 55.42
CA LEU A 33 -37.22 15.37 56.69
C LEU A 33 -37.95 14.01 56.77
N GLY A 34 -38.66 13.57 55.72
CA GLY A 34 -39.32 12.27 55.66
C GLY A 34 -40.60 12.13 56.50
N LEU A 35 -41.28 13.25 56.80
CA LEU A 35 -42.52 13.26 57.62
C LEU A 35 -43.81 13.07 56.80
N ASP A 36 -43.73 12.96 55.46
CA ASP A 36 -44.80 12.60 54.49
C ASP A 36 -46.20 13.18 54.78
N ILE A 37 -46.27 14.47 55.13
CA ILE A 37 -47.49 15.05 55.70
C ILE A 37 -48.58 15.34 54.63
N ILE A 38 -48.20 15.58 53.35
CA ILE A 38 -49.12 15.81 52.21
C ILE A 38 -48.44 15.42 50.88
N PRO A 39 -49.00 14.51 50.05
CA PRO A 39 -48.46 14.19 48.73
C PRO A 39 -48.72 15.33 47.72
N ILE A 40 -47.65 15.87 47.11
CA ILE A 40 -47.75 16.94 46.11
C ILE A 40 -47.82 16.32 44.69
N PRO A 41 -48.92 16.49 43.93
CA PRO A 41 -49.12 15.77 42.67
C PRO A 41 -48.22 16.22 41.50
N PHE A 42 -47.54 17.37 41.61
CA PHE A 42 -46.69 17.92 40.55
C PHE A 42 -45.18 17.85 40.85
N LEU A 43 -44.80 17.42 42.05
CA LEU A 43 -43.42 17.19 42.45
C LEU A 43 -43.19 15.67 42.48
N ASN A 44 -43.33 15.04 41.31
CA ASN A 44 -42.90 13.66 41.14
C ASN A 44 -41.38 13.65 40.98
N ILE A 45 -40.65 13.96 42.07
CA ILE A 45 -39.24 13.56 42.19
C ILE A 45 -39.33 12.05 42.40
N GLN A 46 -39.37 11.35 41.29
CA GLN A 46 -39.14 9.93 41.26
C GLN A 46 -37.65 9.78 41.58
N ASN A 47 -37.33 9.73 42.88
CA ASN A 47 -36.21 8.89 43.31
C ASN A 47 -36.62 7.49 42.86
N GLN A 48 -36.33 7.15 41.60
CA GLN A 48 -36.08 5.75 41.28
C GLN A 48 -34.88 5.42 42.17
N GLU A 49 -35.15 4.83 43.33
CA GLU A 49 -34.22 3.87 43.91
C GLU A 49 -34.03 2.82 42.81
N VAL A 50 -33.06 3.09 41.94
CA VAL A 50 -32.45 2.04 41.13
C VAL A 50 -31.93 1.07 42.19
N SER A 51 -32.46 -0.15 42.17
CA SER A 51 -32.03 -1.15 43.14
C SER A 51 -30.51 -1.28 43.04
N ASP A 52 -29.81 -1.42 44.17
CA ASP A 52 -28.37 -1.70 44.16
C ASP A 52 -28.05 -2.91 43.24
N GLU A 53 -29.01 -3.83 43.09
CA GLU A 53 -28.98 -5.00 42.20
C GLU A 53 -29.02 -4.62 40.70
N GLU A 54 -29.76 -3.59 40.30
CA GLU A 54 -29.80 -3.08 38.91
C GLU A 54 -28.51 -2.33 38.54
N ILE A 55 -27.90 -1.63 39.52
CA ILE A 55 -26.60 -0.97 39.33
C ILE A 55 -25.50 -2.02 39.18
N GLU A 56 -25.53 -3.08 39.99
CA GLU A 56 -24.55 -4.16 39.94
C GLU A 56 -24.63 -4.94 38.62
N GLU A 57 -25.84 -5.21 38.10
CA GLU A 57 -26.02 -5.83 36.78
C GLU A 57 -25.48 -4.95 35.64
N ILE A 58 -25.70 -3.63 35.70
CA ILE A 58 -25.15 -2.69 34.69
C ILE A 58 -23.62 -2.66 34.74
N ILE A 59 -23.02 -2.69 35.93
CA ILE A 59 -21.56 -2.72 36.09
C ILE A 59 -21.00 -4.02 35.51
N GLU A 60 -21.60 -5.17 35.84
CA GLU A 60 -21.18 -6.48 35.30
C GLU A 60 -21.25 -6.53 33.77
N GLN A 61 -22.34 -6.00 33.18
CA GLN A 61 -22.47 -5.89 31.73
C GLN A 61 -21.41 -4.98 31.10
N LYS A 62 -21.08 -3.86 31.77
CA LYS A 62 -20.06 -2.91 31.30
C LYS A 62 -18.65 -3.47 31.41
N ASP A 63 -18.35 -4.20 32.48
CA ASP A 63 -17.06 -4.87 32.66
C ASP A 63 -16.87 -5.98 31.60
N ALA A 64 -17.91 -6.78 31.33
CA ALA A 64 -17.87 -7.77 30.25
C ALA A 64 -17.71 -7.13 28.85
N GLU A 65 -18.30 -5.95 28.62
CA GLU A 65 -18.11 -5.18 27.39
C GLU A 65 -16.68 -4.66 27.27
N ILE A 66 -16.09 -4.16 28.36
CA ILE A 66 -14.70 -3.71 28.42
C ILE A 66 -13.74 -4.86 28.11
N ASP A 67 -13.92 -6.02 28.74
CA ASP A 67 -13.09 -7.21 28.51
C ASP A 67 -13.13 -7.65 27.03
N SER A 68 -14.32 -7.62 26.41
CA SER A 68 -14.50 -7.95 25.00
C SER A 68 -13.80 -6.94 24.07
N LEU A 69 -13.89 -5.64 24.41
CA LEU A 69 -13.20 -4.58 23.67
C LEU A 69 -11.69 -4.69 23.81
N GLU A 70 -11.18 -5.01 25.00
CA GLU A 70 -9.74 -5.24 25.23
C GLU A 70 -9.23 -6.43 24.42
N GLN A 71 -9.95 -7.55 24.41
CA GLN A 71 -9.62 -8.69 23.55
C GLN A 71 -9.61 -8.32 22.07
N THR A 72 -10.58 -7.53 21.62
CA THR A 72 -10.64 -7.05 20.24
C THR A 72 -9.45 -6.16 19.90
N ILE A 73 -9.05 -5.26 20.79
CA ILE A 73 -7.87 -4.40 20.62
C ILE A 73 -6.60 -5.25 20.51
N LEU A 74 -6.45 -6.27 21.35
CA LEU A 74 -5.30 -7.18 21.28
C LEU A 74 -5.23 -7.91 19.94
N GLN A 75 -6.35 -8.45 19.46
CA GLN A 75 -6.42 -9.13 18.16
C GLN A 75 -6.13 -8.18 16.99
N LEU A 76 -6.64 -6.94 17.05
CA LEU A 76 -6.38 -5.94 16.03
C LEU A 76 -4.90 -5.53 16.00
N ASN A 77 -4.27 -5.38 17.16
CA ASN A 77 -2.84 -5.07 17.23
C ASN A 77 -1.98 -6.21 16.67
N GLU A 78 -2.28 -7.47 17.02
CA GLU A 78 -1.59 -8.63 16.46
C GLU A 78 -1.74 -8.70 14.93
N TYR A 79 -2.94 -8.41 14.42
CA TYR A 79 -3.20 -8.34 12.98
C TYR A 79 -2.45 -7.20 12.29
N ILE A 80 -2.34 -6.04 12.92
CA ILE A 80 -1.55 -4.90 12.40
C ILE A 80 -0.07 -5.30 12.36
N ASP A 81 0.46 -5.91 13.41
CA ASP A 81 1.86 -6.35 13.47
C ASP A 81 2.19 -7.36 12.35
N ASP A 82 1.30 -8.32 12.09
CA ASP A 82 1.46 -9.28 10.99
C ASP A 82 1.40 -8.59 9.61
N LEU A 83 0.48 -7.65 9.43
CA LEU A 83 0.38 -6.86 8.21
C LEU A 83 1.64 -6.01 7.97
N GLU A 84 2.17 -5.35 9.00
CA GLU A 84 3.39 -4.55 8.91
C GLU A 84 4.60 -5.43 8.60
N ALA A 85 4.73 -6.59 9.24
CA ALA A 85 5.77 -7.57 8.94
C ALA A 85 5.67 -8.06 7.49
N GLY A 86 4.46 -8.38 7.02
CA GLY A 86 4.19 -8.78 5.65
C GLY A 86 4.51 -7.69 4.62
N GLN A 87 4.16 -6.43 4.91
CA GLN A 87 4.49 -5.30 4.04
C GLN A 87 6.00 -5.06 3.98
N ASN A 88 6.69 -5.08 5.12
CA ASN A 88 8.14 -4.90 5.17
C ASN A 88 8.87 -6.01 4.41
N SER A 89 8.42 -7.27 4.53
CA SER A 89 8.98 -8.37 3.76
C SER A 89 8.78 -8.19 2.25
N LYS A 90 7.58 -7.79 1.83
CA LYS A 90 7.29 -7.53 0.40
C LYS A 90 8.10 -6.36 -0.13
N GLN A 91 8.27 -5.30 0.66
CA GLN A 91 9.08 -4.15 0.28
C GLN A 91 10.54 -4.54 0.04
N LYS A 92 11.12 -5.35 0.93
CA LYS A 92 12.49 -5.85 0.77
C LYS A 92 12.66 -6.76 -0.46
N ASP A 93 11.69 -7.63 -0.72
CA ASP A 93 11.71 -8.49 -1.90
C ASP A 93 11.60 -7.66 -3.19
N LEU A 94 10.73 -6.64 -3.20
CA LEU A 94 10.58 -5.72 -4.32
C LEU A 94 11.87 -4.93 -4.58
N GLU A 95 12.50 -4.39 -3.54
CA GLU A 95 13.80 -3.71 -3.66
C GLU A 95 14.90 -4.62 -4.21
N ALA A 96 14.95 -5.88 -3.76
CA ALA A 96 15.90 -6.86 -4.28
C ALA A 96 15.66 -7.17 -5.76
N ARG A 97 14.39 -7.31 -6.17
CA ARG A 97 14.01 -7.55 -7.57
C ARG A 97 14.28 -6.34 -8.46
N GLU A 98 14.06 -5.13 -7.98
CA GLU A 98 14.42 -3.91 -8.71
C GLU A 98 15.93 -3.81 -8.94
N GLN A 99 16.74 -4.21 -7.96
CA GLN A 99 18.20 -4.27 -8.11
C GLN A 99 18.61 -5.33 -9.15
N GLU A 100 18.06 -6.54 -9.08
CA GLU A 100 18.33 -7.61 -10.03
C GLU A 100 17.94 -7.21 -11.47
N LEU A 101 16.77 -6.57 -11.64
CA LEU A 101 16.33 -6.07 -12.94
C LEU A 101 17.28 -5.02 -13.48
N LYS A 102 17.75 -4.09 -12.65
CA LYS A 102 18.70 -3.06 -13.07
C LYS A 102 20.05 -3.65 -13.48
N GLU A 103 20.54 -4.66 -12.76
CA GLU A 103 21.77 -5.38 -13.14
C GLU A 103 21.60 -6.10 -14.47
N LEU A 104 20.45 -6.76 -14.68
CA LEU A 104 20.13 -7.44 -15.93
C LEU A 104 20.01 -6.46 -17.10
N GLU A 105 19.33 -5.33 -16.91
CA GLU A 105 19.21 -4.27 -17.92
C GLU A 105 20.59 -3.75 -18.33
N ASN A 106 21.47 -3.45 -17.37
CA ASN A 106 22.83 -3.01 -17.68
C ASN A 106 23.63 -4.08 -18.44
N SER A 107 23.50 -5.35 -18.05
CA SER A 107 24.16 -6.45 -18.76
C SER A 107 23.63 -6.64 -20.18
N LEU A 108 22.34 -6.40 -20.42
CA LEU A 108 21.76 -6.45 -21.76
C LEU A 108 22.28 -5.30 -22.61
N VAL A 109 22.31 -4.07 -22.09
CA VAL A 109 22.85 -2.91 -22.80
C VAL A 109 24.31 -3.13 -23.18
N GLU A 110 25.15 -3.57 -22.24
CA GLU A 110 26.56 -3.88 -22.53
C GLU A 110 26.68 -4.98 -23.61
N ARG A 111 25.82 -6.00 -23.55
CA ARG A 111 25.83 -7.08 -24.53
C ARG A 111 25.40 -6.60 -25.92
N GLU A 112 24.40 -5.73 -25.99
CA GLU A 112 23.94 -5.11 -27.24
C GLU A 112 25.04 -4.23 -27.83
N GLU A 113 25.68 -3.37 -27.04
CA GLU A 113 26.81 -2.53 -27.50
C GLU A 113 27.96 -3.38 -28.05
N LEU A 114 28.31 -4.49 -27.36
CA LEU A 114 29.35 -5.41 -27.83
C LEU A 114 28.96 -6.14 -29.12
N LEU A 115 27.67 -6.43 -29.32
CA LEU A 115 27.17 -7.05 -30.55
C LEU A 115 27.18 -6.04 -31.69
N GLU A 116 26.76 -4.81 -31.46
CA GLU A 116 26.77 -3.73 -32.45
C GLU A 116 28.22 -3.39 -32.87
N GLU A 117 29.14 -3.25 -31.91
CA GLU A 117 30.56 -3.02 -32.22
C GLU A 117 31.13 -4.19 -33.05
N LYS A 118 30.77 -5.42 -32.69
CA LYS A 118 31.19 -6.61 -33.44
C LYS A 118 30.61 -6.61 -34.85
N GLU A 119 29.34 -6.29 -35.02
CA GLU A 119 28.64 -6.21 -36.30
C GLU A 119 29.31 -5.18 -37.21
N VAL A 120 29.47 -3.94 -36.74
CA VAL A 120 30.16 -2.86 -37.49
C VAL A 120 31.58 -3.26 -37.87
N ARG A 121 32.32 -3.91 -36.96
CA ARG A 121 33.67 -4.38 -37.25
C ARG A 121 33.68 -5.46 -38.32
N MET A 122 32.76 -6.43 -38.26
CA MET A 122 32.69 -7.52 -39.23
C MET A 122 32.22 -7.03 -40.60
N GLU A 123 31.24 -6.14 -40.66
CA GLU A 123 30.83 -5.47 -41.90
C GLU A 123 32.01 -4.74 -42.54
N SER A 124 32.77 -3.97 -41.77
CA SER A 124 33.95 -3.26 -42.29
C SER A 124 35.02 -4.22 -42.85
N ILE A 125 35.23 -5.36 -42.20
CA ILE A 125 36.18 -6.38 -42.69
C ILE A 125 35.64 -7.04 -43.96
N ALA A 126 34.37 -7.42 -43.98
CA ALA A 126 33.71 -8.02 -45.13
C ALA A 126 33.74 -7.08 -46.35
N ASP A 127 33.47 -5.79 -46.15
CA ASP A 127 33.55 -4.77 -47.19
C ASP A 127 34.95 -4.66 -47.80
N LYS A 128 36.00 -4.73 -46.98
CA LYS A 128 37.38 -4.65 -47.48
C LYS A 128 37.71 -5.80 -48.42
N TYR A 129 37.31 -7.02 -48.07
CA TYR A 129 37.56 -8.20 -48.89
C TYR A 129 36.60 -8.30 -50.09
N THR A 130 35.36 -7.81 -49.96
CA THR A 130 34.39 -7.70 -51.06
C THR A 130 34.89 -6.78 -52.16
N ASN A 131 35.52 -5.66 -51.79
CA ASN A 131 36.08 -4.70 -52.75
C ASN A 131 37.45 -5.15 -53.34
N MET A 132 37.94 -6.33 -52.94
CA MET A 132 39.19 -6.89 -53.44
C MET A 132 38.93 -7.85 -54.60
N ARG A 133 39.93 -8.08 -55.45
CA ARG A 133 39.83 -9.13 -56.48
C ARG A 133 39.70 -10.50 -55.79
N PRO A 134 38.79 -11.40 -56.22
CA PRO A 134 38.54 -12.67 -55.53
C PRO A 134 39.78 -13.51 -55.25
N ARG A 135 40.73 -13.51 -56.20
CA ARG A 135 42.01 -14.22 -56.05
C ARG A 135 42.92 -13.64 -54.98
N ASP A 136 42.96 -12.31 -54.84
CA ASP A 136 43.79 -11.66 -53.82
C ASP A 136 43.15 -11.84 -52.43
N ALA A 137 41.81 -11.75 -52.34
CA ALA A 137 41.08 -12.01 -51.11
C ALA A 137 41.30 -13.46 -50.63
N ALA A 138 41.15 -14.44 -51.53
CA ALA A 138 41.41 -15.85 -51.22
C ALA A 138 42.86 -16.10 -50.76
N ALA A 139 43.84 -15.43 -51.39
CA ALA A 139 45.24 -15.56 -51.02
C ALA A 139 45.56 -15.04 -49.61
N ILE A 140 44.80 -14.05 -49.11
CA ILE A 140 44.93 -13.54 -47.73
C ILE A 140 44.12 -14.41 -46.77
N LEU A 141 42.87 -14.70 -47.10
CA LEU A 141 41.95 -15.44 -46.23
C LEU A 141 42.39 -16.89 -46.01
N GLN A 142 43.08 -17.53 -46.96
CA GLN A 142 43.56 -18.91 -46.80
C GLN A 142 44.57 -19.10 -45.66
N GLU A 143 45.22 -18.01 -45.22
CA GLU A 143 46.17 -18.02 -44.08
C GLU A 143 45.47 -17.85 -42.73
N MET A 144 44.16 -17.60 -42.72
CA MET A 144 43.34 -17.45 -41.51
C MET A 144 42.73 -18.79 -41.06
N ASP A 145 42.26 -18.83 -39.81
CA ASP A 145 41.52 -19.97 -39.29
C ASP A 145 40.14 -20.09 -39.97
N ASP A 146 39.66 -21.32 -40.13
CA ASP A 146 38.40 -21.57 -40.85
C ASP A 146 37.23 -20.80 -40.24
N GLU A 147 37.20 -20.72 -38.90
CA GLU A 147 36.14 -20.07 -38.14
C GLU A 147 36.09 -18.56 -38.40
N GLU A 148 37.24 -17.89 -38.55
CA GLU A 148 37.32 -16.47 -38.88
C GLU A 148 36.89 -16.20 -40.32
N ILE A 149 37.27 -17.08 -41.26
CA ILE A 149 36.86 -16.98 -42.67
C ILE A 149 35.35 -17.11 -42.78
N ILE A 150 34.75 -18.09 -42.10
CA ILE A 150 33.31 -18.31 -42.08
C ILE A 150 32.59 -17.12 -41.46
N GLU A 151 33.12 -16.58 -40.37
CA GLU A 151 32.56 -15.39 -39.75
C GLU A 151 32.55 -14.21 -40.73
N ILE A 152 33.65 -13.93 -41.43
CA ILE A 152 33.71 -12.88 -42.45
C ILE A 152 32.72 -13.14 -43.60
N PHE A 153 32.63 -14.40 -44.08
CA PHE A 153 31.71 -14.77 -45.16
C PHE A 153 30.24 -14.59 -44.79
N ASN A 154 29.86 -14.72 -43.52
CA ASN A 154 28.49 -14.48 -43.08
C ASN A 154 28.05 -13.01 -43.24
N TYR A 155 29.00 -12.08 -43.32
CA TYR A 155 28.75 -10.66 -43.56
C TYR A 155 28.94 -10.26 -45.04
N MET A 156 29.10 -11.23 -45.94
CA MET A 156 29.22 -11.01 -47.38
C MET A 156 28.00 -11.54 -48.15
N ASN A 157 27.76 -11.00 -49.34
CA ASN A 157 26.77 -11.57 -50.25
C ASN A 157 27.26 -12.92 -50.80
N SER A 158 26.31 -13.85 -51.00
CA SER A 158 26.58 -15.21 -51.48
C SER A 158 27.40 -15.27 -52.76
N ASP A 159 27.19 -14.32 -53.68
CA ASP A 159 27.86 -14.27 -54.97
C ASP A 159 29.36 -13.97 -54.79
N THR A 160 29.68 -12.98 -53.95
CA THR A 160 31.06 -12.63 -53.58
C THR A 160 31.75 -13.80 -52.86
N VAL A 161 31.05 -14.46 -51.93
CA VAL A 161 31.57 -15.65 -51.24
C VAL A 161 31.88 -16.76 -52.23
N SER A 162 30.98 -17.01 -53.20
CA SER A 162 31.17 -18.02 -54.25
C SER A 162 32.38 -17.71 -55.16
N GLU A 163 32.57 -16.46 -55.55
CA GLU A 163 33.72 -16.02 -56.35
C GLU A 163 35.04 -16.18 -55.59
N ILE A 164 35.07 -15.83 -54.31
CA ILE A 164 36.23 -15.98 -53.44
C ILE A 164 36.52 -17.47 -53.21
N LEU A 165 35.52 -18.28 -52.84
CA LEU A 165 35.65 -19.73 -52.64
C LEU A 165 36.15 -20.45 -53.90
N SER A 166 35.74 -20.00 -55.09
CA SER A 166 36.22 -20.53 -56.37
C SER A 166 37.72 -20.25 -56.61
N SER A 167 38.30 -19.31 -55.86
CA SER A 167 39.72 -18.95 -55.89
C SER A 167 40.55 -19.66 -54.81
N PHE A 168 39.92 -20.43 -53.91
CA PHE A 168 40.60 -21.29 -52.94
C PHE A 168 41.03 -22.63 -53.56
N GLU A 169 41.94 -23.33 -52.88
CA GLU A 169 42.22 -24.75 -53.19
C GLU A 169 40.95 -25.60 -53.00
N PRO A 170 40.62 -26.53 -53.92
CA PRO A 170 39.36 -27.28 -53.88
C PRO A 170 39.11 -28.01 -52.56
N SER A 171 40.17 -28.53 -51.92
CA SER A 171 40.07 -29.19 -50.61
C SER A 171 39.74 -28.22 -49.48
N ARG A 172 40.29 -27.00 -49.49
CA ARG A 172 40.04 -25.98 -48.48
C ARG A 172 38.63 -25.40 -48.64
N ALA A 173 38.21 -25.12 -49.88
CA ALA A 173 36.86 -24.69 -50.19
C ALA A 173 35.81 -25.71 -49.71
N ALA A 174 36.03 -27.01 -49.96
CA ALA A 174 35.14 -28.07 -49.50
C ALA A 174 35.01 -28.12 -47.97
N VAL A 175 36.12 -27.94 -47.23
CA VAL A 175 36.11 -27.89 -45.76
C VAL A 175 35.31 -26.69 -45.25
N LEU A 176 35.55 -25.50 -45.81
CA LEU A 176 34.82 -24.28 -45.43
C LEU A 176 33.33 -24.42 -45.70
N THR A 177 32.95 -24.89 -46.89
CA THR A 177 31.53 -25.15 -47.22
C THR A 177 30.91 -26.19 -46.29
N GLN A 178 31.63 -27.26 -45.93
CA GLN A 178 31.15 -28.26 -44.97
C GLN A 178 30.90 -27.68 -43.58
N LYS A 179 31.76 -26.78 -43.12
CA LYS A 179 31.62 -26.12 -41.81
C LYS A 179 30.49 -25.08 -41.78
N MET A 180 30.06 -24.57 -42.94
CA MET A 180 28.95 -23.62 -43.07
C MET A 180 27.57 -24.27 -43.17
N MET A 181 27.50 -25.58 -43.44
CA MET A 181 26.24 -26.35 -43.48
C MET A 181 25.75 -26.72 -42.07
#